data_AF-A0A3M1DJ31-F1
#
_entry.id   AF-A0A3M1DJ31-F1
#
_cell.length_a   1.000
_cell.length_b   1.000
_cell.length_c   1.000
_cell.angle_alpha   90.00
_cell.angle_beta   90.00
_cell.angle_gamma   90.00
#
_symmetry.space_group_name_H-M   'P 1'
#
loop_
_entity.id
_entity.type
_entity.pdbx_description
1 polymer ?
#
loop_
_entity_poly.entity_id
_entity_poly.type
_entity_poly.pdbx_seq_one_letter_code
_entity_poly.pdbx_strand_id
1 'polypeptide(L)' 'MRALGCEELPPRGGTSHRKWYNPVTHRFVSVPDWGSKDLKIGTLRSIVRQLGLNWEEFKKA' A
#
# COMPACT_ATOMS: atom_id res chain seq x y z
N MET A 1 5.96 -3.09 -0.92
CA MET A 1 5.34 -3.00 0.42
C MET A 1 5.72 -4.13 1.37
N ARG A 2 5.78 -5.40 0.92
CA ARG A 2 6.31 -6.49 1.78
C ARG A 2 7.73 -6.22 2.30
N ALA A 3 8.59 -5.63 1.47
CA ALA A 3 9.93 -5.18 1.87
C ALA A 3 9.95 -4.14 3.01
N LEU A 4 8.83 -3.43 3.23
CA LEU A 4 8.65 -2.44 4.29
C LEU A 4 7.91 -3.00 5.51
N GLY A 5 7.77 -4.33 5.60
CA GLY A 5 7.04 -5.00 6.68
C GLY A 5 5.51 -4.85 6.62
N CYS A 6 4.96 -4.36 5.50
CA CYS A 6 3.51 -4.29 5.31
C CYS A 6 2.97 -5.63 4.80
N GLU A 7 1.84 -6.03 5.37
CA GLU A 7 1.15 -7.28 5.09
C GLU A 7 -0.03 -7.03 4.16
N GLU A 8 -0.19 -7.90 3.15
CA GLU A 8 -1.37 -7.87 2.28
C GLU A 8 -2.48 -8.69 2.92
N LEU A 9 -3.62 -8.07 3.18
CA LEU A 9 -4.79 -8.74 3.71
C LEU A 9 -5.59 -9.37 2.55
N PRO A 10 -6.12 -10.59 2.74
CA PRO A 10 -6.89 -11.27 1.71
C PRO A 10 -8.12 -10.45 1.31
N PRO A 11 -8.41 -10.31 0.00
CA PRO A 11 -9.58 -9.58 -0.46
C PRO A 11 -10.85 -10.26 0.02
N ARG A 12 -11.77 -9.48 0.61
CA ARG A 12 -13.13 -9.94 0.94
C ARG A 12 -14.04 -9.62 -0.25
N GLY A 13 -14.21 -10.61 -1.14
CA GLY A 13 -14.99 -10.48 -2.37
C GLY A 13 -14.15 -10.01 -3.56
N GLY A 14 -14.55 -10.42 -4.77
CA GLY A 14 -13.82 -10.26 -6.05
C GLY A 14 -13.58 -8.83 -6.54
N THR A 15 -13.51 -7.87 -5.63
CA THR A 15 -13.09 -6.51 -5.90
C THR A 15 -11.59 -6.50 -6.18
N SER A 16 -11.19 -5.84 -7.27
CA SER A 16 -9.81 -5.61 -7.67
C SER A 16 -9.08 -4.64 -6.73
N HIS A 17 -9.35 -4.63 -5.43
CA HIS A 17 -8.70 -3.74 -4.47
C HIS A 17 -7.95 -4.60 -3.45
N ARG A 18 -6.65 -4.35 -3.29
CA ARG A 18 -5.81 -5.02 -2.31
C ARG A 18 -5.78 -4.19 -1.03
N LYS A 19 -6.00 -4.82 0.12
CA LYS A 19 -5.84 -4.16 1.41
C LYS A 19 -4.44 -4.41 1.92
N TRP A 20 -3.76 -3.35 2.29
CA TRP A 20 -2.46 -3.42 2.92
C TRP A 20 -2.57 -2.95 4.35
N TYR A 21 -1.91 -3.68 5.24
CA TYR A 21 -1.83 -3.41 6.66
C TYR A 21 -0.37 -3.19 7.04
N ASN A 22 -0.12 -2.15 7.82
CA ASN A 22 1.18 -1.91 8.43
C ASN A 22 1.09 -2.28 9.92
N PRO A 23 1.72 -3.39 10.38
CA PRO A 23 1.72 -3.76 11.79
C PRO A 23 2.50 -2.80 12.67
N VAL A 24 3.47 -2.05 12.12
CA VAL A 24 4.28 -1.08 12.89
C VAL A 24 3.45 0.13 13.30
N THR A 25 2.60 0.62 12.39
CA THR A 25 1.77 1.81 12.63
C THR A 25 0.31 1.47 12.94
N HIS A 26 -0.05 0.18 12.88
CA HIS A 26 -1.41 -0.34 12.96
C HIS A 26 -2.39 0.30 11.95
N ARG A 27 -1.89 0.75 10.79
CA ARG A 27 -2.70 1.42 9.77
C ARG A 27 -3.03 0.49 8.61
N PHE A 28 -4.17 0.74 7.98
CA PHE A 28 -4.61 0.02 6.78
C PHE A 28 -4.89 0.98 5.64
N VAL A 29 -4.63 0.53 4.42
CA VAL A 29 -4.95 1.25 3.19
C VAL A 29 -5.50 0.29 2.15
N SER A 30 -6.47 0.76 1.37
CA SER A 30 -6.94 0.02 0.19
C SER A 30 -6.19 0.55 -1.02
N VAL A 31 -5.37 -0.29 -1.63
CA VAL A 31 -4.65 -0.02 -2.86
C VAL A 31 -5.48 -0.58 -4.01
N PRO A 32 -5.90 0.25 -4.97
CA PRO A 32 -6.58 -0.28 -6.15
C PRO A 32 -5.59 -1.15 -6.95
N ASP A 33 -6.03 -2.33 -7.36
CA ASP A 33 -5.31 -3.17 -8.31
C ASP A 33 -5.49 -2.53 -9.70
N TRP A 34 -4.50 -1.75 -10.11
CA TRP A 34 -4.46 -1.13 -11.44
C TRP A 34 -3.90 -2.11 -12.50
N GLY A 35 -3.81 -3.40 -12.20
CA GLY A 35 -3.18 -4.39 -13.07
C GLY A 35 -1.77 -3.99 -13.46
N SER A 36 -1.49 -3.95 -14.76
CA SER A 36 -0.18 -3.62 -15.34
C SER A 36 0.11 -2.12 -15.53
N LYS A 37 -0.74 -1.21 -15.01
CA LYS A 37 -0.51 0.23 -15.13
C LYS A 37 0.22 0.79 -13.92
N ASP A 38 1.18 1.67 -14.18
CA ASP A 38 1.86 2.44 -13.14
C ASP A 38 0.87 3.28 -12.33
N LEU A 39 0.95 3.16 -11.01
CA LEU A 39 0.25 4.08 -10.14
C LEU A 39 0.82 5.48 -10.29
N LYS A 40 -0.06 6.47 -10.41
CA LYS A 40 0.34 7.88 -10.35
C LYS A 40 1.09 8.13 -9.04
N ILE A 41 2.18 8.89 -9.11
CA ILE A 41 3.02 9.21 -7.95
C ILE A 41 2.23 9.86 -6.79
N GLY A 42 1.18 10.63 -7.11
CA GLY A 42 0.27 11.19 -6.10
C GLY A 42 -0.49 10.12 -5.32
N THR A 43 -0.96 9.07 -6.00
CA THR A 43 -1.63 7.93 -5.36
C THR A 43 -0.66 7.13 -4.51
N LEU A 44 0.56 6.87 -5.00
CA LEU A 44 1.61 6.23 -4.22
C LEU A 44 1.94 7.02 -2.94
N ARG A 45 2.13 8.34 -3.05
CA ARG A 45 2.37 9.20 -1.89
C ARG A 45 1.22 9.15 -0.88
N SER A 46 -0.03 9.16 -1.36
CA SER A 46 -1.19 9.04 -0.48
C SER A 46 -1.19 7.71 0.27
N ILE A 47 -0.93 6.61 -0.44
CA ILE A 47 -0.88 5.26 0.13
C ILE A 47 0.22 5.15 1.19
N VAL A 48 1.43 5.61 0.87
CA VAL A 48 2.58 5.62 1.80
C VAL A 48 2.27 6.45 3.05
N ARG A 49 1.66 7.63 2.88
CA ARG A 49 1.22 8.47 4.00
C ARG A 49 0.14 7.79 4.84
N GLN A 50 -0.83 7.12 4.22
CA GLN A 50 -1.88 6.39 4.92
C GLN A 50 -1.32 5.21 5.71
N LEU A 51 -0.29 4.52 5.21
CA LEU A 51 0.43 3.48 5.94
C LEU A 51 1.35 4.03 7.04
N GLY A 52 1.49 5.35 7.16
CA GLY A 52 2.41 5.98 8.10
C GLY A 52 3.88 5.73 7.78
N LEU A 53 4.18 5.44 6.52
CA LEU A 53 5.54 5.19 6.04
C LEU A 53 6.20 6.51 5.60
N ASN A 54 7.53 6.57 5.69
CA ASN A 54 8.28 7.68 5.12
C ASN A 54 8.42 7.47 3.60
N TRP A 55 8.16 8.53 2.82
CA TRP A 55 8.30 8.52 1.36
C TRP A 55 9.72 8.23 0.88
N GLU A 56 10.73 8.69 1.60
CA GLU A 56 12.12 8.46 1.21
C GLU A 56 12.55 7.01 1.42
N GLU A 57 12.16 6.42 2.55
CA GLU A 57 12.38 5.00 2.84
C GLU A 57 11.61 4.11 1.87
N PHE A 58 10.38 4.50 1.50
CA PHE A 58 9.61 3.80 0.47
C PHE A 58 10.30 3.77 -0.90
N LYS A 59 11.00 4.84 -1.29
CA LYS A 59 11.74 4.88 -2.57
C LYS A 59 13.03 4.05 -2.57
N LYS A 60 13.59 3.76 -1.39
CA LYS A 60 14.86 3.03 -1.24
C LYS A 60 14.67 1.51 -1.13
N ALA A 61 13.47 1.07 -0.79
CA ALA A 61 13.09 -0.34 -0.64
C ALA A 61 12.54 -0.94 -1.94
#